data_AF-A0A1V3XSP0-F1
#
_entry.id   AF-A0A1V3XSP0-F1
#
_cell.length_a   1.000
_cell.length_b   1.000
_cell.length_c   1.000
_cell.angle_alpha   90.00
_cell.angle_beta   90.00
_cell.angle_gamma   90.00
#
_symmetry.space_group_name_H-M   'P 1'
#
loop_
_entity.id
_entity.type
_entity.pdbx_description
1 polymer ?
#
loop_
_entity_poly.entity_id
_entity_poly.type
_entity_poly.pdbx_seq_one_letter_code
_entity_poly.pdbx_strand_id
1 'polypeptide(L)'
;MANTGSNNFGIGLTGDGQVGFGGLNSGSGNIGLFNSGSGNIGLFNSGTGNFGVGNSGSYNTGIGNAGGTNTGLFNAGLINTGIGNTGSYSSGGFNAGSTNTGGFNTGDYNTGYANAGDYNTGVANSGDVNTGAFISGSYSNGLFWRGDHQGLIGISYGITIPAVPAHIDGRIPVAIPMTMSSSDTIFHAVTIPQFPASFLGVALHSQPVTIPAFTITGPAATAILGGPIDALVIHTAGGIGPARLSFIDIPAAPGFGNSTSSPSSGFFNSGMGSVSGFGNFGVNSSGWVNFGSGSSGVQNVGALQSGLANLGDTVSGAFNTGLTVPAHVSGIGNVGSDLAGLFRDDTGALRFNVGLGNVGGGNVGSGNVGSFNVGSGNIGNYNVGPGNLGNYNIGLANLGHYSVGFGNAGDFNVGFANTGSNNFGLANTGSNNFGIGLTGDGQVGFGGLNSGSGNIGLFNSGSGNIGLFNSGTGNFGVGNSAVTTPASVTLAGPIRGCSTPG
;
A
#
# COMPACT_ATOMS: atom_id res chain seq x y z
N MET A 1 17.51 -48.37 -14.15
CA MET A 1 16.54 -47.30 -13.85
C MET A 1 17.27 -45.98 -14.03
N ALA A 2 17.06 -45.30 -15.15
CA ALA A 2 17.70 -44.02 -15.46
C ALA A 2 16.62 -42.94 -15.57
N ASN A 3 16.98 -41.69 -15.31
CA ASN A 3 16.12 -40.56 -15.61
C ASN A 3 16.24 -40.26 -17.12
N THR A 4 15.16 -39.77 -17.73
CA THR A 4 15.11 -39.32 -19.13
C THR A 4 14.67 -37.87 -19.17
N GLY A 5 15.42 -37.03 -19.89
CA GLY A 5 15.37 -35.57 -19.80
C GLY A 5 16.46 -34.97 -18.90
N SER A 6 16.40 -33.66 -18.68
CA SER A 6 17.47 -32.82 -18.14
C SER A 6 17.21 -32.40 -16.69
N ASN A 7 18.26 -32.15 -15.92
CA ASN A 7 18.20 -31.56 -14.56
C ASN A 7 17.32 -32.33 -13.54
N ASN A 8 17.19 -33.64 -13.70
CA ASN A 8 16.37 -34.49 -12.83
C ASN A 8 17.15 -35.03 -11.61
N PHE A 9 16.61 -34.89 -10.40
CA PHE A 9 17.16 -35.45 -9.17
C PHE A 9 16.23 -36.52 -8.58
N GLY A 10 16.55 -37.79 -8.82
CA GLY A 10 15.67 -38.90 -8.44
C GLY A 10 15.94 -40.19 -9.20
N ILE A 11 14.99 -41.13 -9.16
CA ILE A 11 15.10 -42.46 -9.79
C ILE A 11 13.92 -42.71 -10.74
N GLY A 12 14.19 -42.89 -12.03
CA GLY A 12 13.20 -43.31 -13.04
C GLY A 12 12.31 -42.19 -13.59
N LEU A 13 12.74 -40.94 -13.47
CA LEU A 13 11.99 -39.75 -13.87
C LEU A 13 11.95 -39.59 -15.41
N THR A 14 10.88 -38.98 -15.93
CA THR A 14 10.66 -38.77 -17.38
C THR A 14 10.13 -37.36 -17.63
N GLY A 15 10.98 -36.48 -18.15
CA GLY A 15 10.72 -35.05 -18.35
C GLY A 15 11.90 -34.21 -17.87
N ASP A 16 11.76 -32.87 -17.81
CA ASP A 16 12.82 -31.97 -17.36
C ASP A 16 12.54 -31.38 -15.96
N GLY A 17 13.60 -31.19 -15.16
CA GLY A 17 13.59 -30.46 -13.89
C GLY A 17 12.84 -31.14 -12.73
N GLN A 18 12.65 -32.46 -12.79
CA GLN A 18 11.86 -33.21 -11.80
C GLN A 18 12.68 -33.62 -10.56
N VAL A 19 12.02 -33.67 -9.40
CA VAL A 19 12.57 -34.20 -8.14
C VAL A 19 11.61 -35.22 -7.55
N GLY A 20 12.03 -36.50 -7.42
CA GLY A 20 11.19 -37.57 -6.87
C GLY A 20 11.47 -38.99 -7.41
N PHE A 21 10.43 -39.83 -7.43
CA PHE A 21 10.49 -41.21 -7.93
C PHE A 21 9.59 -41.39 -9.17
N GLY A 22 10.12 -42.08 -10.18
CA GLY A 22 9.48 -42.36 -11.46
C GLY A 22 8.15 -43.10 -11.36
N GLY A 23 7.18 -42.68 -12.16
CA GLY A 23 5.81 -43.22 -12.15
C GLY A 23 4.90 -42.66 -11.05
N LEU A 24 5.46 -41.97 -10.04
CA LEU A 24 4.69 -41.32 -8.98
C LEU A 24 4.58 -39.80 -9.13
N ASN A 25 5.13 -39.20 -10.18
CA ASN A 25 5.02 -37.76 -10.45
C ASN A 25 5.01 -37.57 -11.98
N SER A 26 3.96 -36.97 -12.54
CA SER A 26 3.69 -36.99 -13.99
C SER A 26 3.43 -35.61 -14.58
N GLY A 27 3.93 -35.36 -15.80
CA GLY A 27 3.91 -34.04 -16.44
C GLY A 27 5.25 -33.30 -16.29
N SER A 28 5.22 -31.97 -16.12
CA SER A 28 6.41 -31.11 -16.22
C SER A 28 6.61 -30.22 -15.00
N GLY A 29 7.87 -30.04 -14.56
CA GLY A 29 8.24 -29.09 -13.50
C GLY A 29 7.63 -29.34 -12.11
N ASN A 30 7.06 -30.52 -11.85
CA ASN A 30 6.44 -30.85 -10.57
C ASN A 30 7.48 -31.27 -9.52
N ILE A 31 7.36 -30.75 -8.30
CA ILE A 31 8.25 -31.03 -7.15
C ILE A 31 7.48 -31.80 -6.08
N GLY A 32 7.95 -32.99 -5.72
CA GLY A 32 7.34 -33.84 -4.69
C GLY A 32 6.78 -35.15 -5.25
N LEU A 33 5.66 -35.63 -4.70
CA LEU A 33 5.12 -36.97 -4.98
C LEU A 33 3.60 -36.93 -5.25
N PHE A 34 3.14 -37.85 -6.09
CA PHE A 34 1.75 -38.02 -6.55
C PHE A 34 1.15 -36.80 -7.25
N ASN A 35 1.97 -35.88 -7.76
CA ASN A 35 1.51 -34.72 -8.52
C ASN A 35 1.28 -35.08 -10.00
N SER A 36 0.33 -34.38 -10.64
CA SER A 36 0.00 -34.53 -12.06
C SER A 36 -0.28 -33.17 -12.71
N GLY A 37 0.21 -32.97 -13.93
CA GLY A 37 0.09 -31.69 -14.65
C GLY A 37 1.39 -30.90 -14.65
N SER A 38 1.34 -29.59 -14.43
CA SER A 38 2.50 -28.70 -14.57
C SER A 38 2.78 -27.85 -13.33
N GLY A 39 4.06 -27.76 -12.93
CA GLY A 39 4.56 -26.78 -11.95
C GLY A 39 4.04 -26.94 -10.52
N ASN A 40 3.44 -28.08 -10.15
CA ASN A 40 2.88 -28.31 -8.82
C ASN A 40 3.96 -28.62 -7.79
N ILE A 41 3.83 -28.08 -6.57
CA ILE A 41 4.77 -28.27 -5.46
C ILE A 41 4.06 -28.89 -4.27
N GLY A 42 4.52 -30.06 -3.83
CA GLY A 42 4.01 -30.75 -2.64
C GLY A 42 3.50 -32.16 -2.97
N LEU A 43 2.29 -32.50 -2.51
CA LEU A 43 1.76 -33.87 -2.57
C LEU A 43 0.36 -33.94 -3.19
N PHE A 44 0.09 -34.95 -4.02
CA PHE A 44 -1.25 -35.25 -4.57
C PHE A 44 -1.94 -34.12 -5.34
N ASN A 45 -1.21 -33.10 -5.82
CA ASN A 45 -1.80 -31.98 -6.52
C ASN A 45 -2.07 -32.30 -8.00
N SER A 46 -3.16 -31.76 -8.56
CA SER A 46 -3.54 -31.95 -9.96
C SER A 46 -3.86 -30.64 -10.67
N GLY A 47 -3.37 -30.48 -11.90
CA GLY A 47 -3.53 -29.28 -12.70
C GLY A 47 -2.25 -28.44 -12.75
N THR A 48 -2.36 -27.14 -12.53
CA THR A 48 -1.29 -26.16 -12.81
C THR A 48 -0.89 -25.36 -11.57
N GLY A 49 0.39 -25.36 -11.23
CA GLY A 49 0.97 -24.37 -10.29
C GLY A 49 0.44 -24.42 -8.86
N ASN A 50 -0.13 -25.54 -8.40
CA ASN A 50 -0.65 -25.64 -7.03
C ASN A 50 0.48 -25.87 -6.01
N PHE A 51 0.34 -25.29 -4.82
CA PHE A 51 1.27 -25.43 -3.70
C PHE A 51 0.58 -26.09 -2.49
N GLY A 52 1.15 -27.16 -1.95
CA GLY A 52 0.68 -27.84 -0.75
C GLY A 52 0.20 -29.27 -1.01
N VAL A 53 -0.99 -29.64 -0.51
CA VAL A 53 -1.46 -31.03 -0.49
C VAL A 53 -2.86 -31.21 -1.07
N GLY A 54 -3.01 -32.07 -2.07
CA GLY A 54 -4.30 -32.53 -2.57
C GLY A 54 -5.16 -31.44 -3.24
N ASN A 55 -4.54 -30.36 -3.74
CA ASN A 55 -5.27 -29.31 -4.43
C ASN A 55 -5.55 -29.72 -5.90
N SER A 56 -6.64 -29.20 -6.46
CA SER A 56 -7.07 -29.49 -7.83
C SER A 56 -7.44 -28.21 -8.59
N GLY A 57 -6.98 -28.10 -9.84
CA GLY A 57 -7.18 -26.92 -10.67
C GLY A 57 -5.90 -26.09 -10.77
N SER A 58 -6.00 -24.78 -10.58
CA SER A 58 -4.91 -23.84 -10.88
C SER A 58 -4.56 -22.93 -9.70
N TYR A 59 -3.26 -22.77 -9.41
CA TYR A 59 -2.71 -21.77 -8.50
C TYR A 59 -3.30 -21.79 -7.07
N ASN A 60 -3.72 -22.94 -6.55
CA ASN A 60 -4.22 -23.04 -5.18
C ASN A 60 -3.06 -23.23 -4.18
N THR A 61 -3.13 -22.56 -3.02
CA THR A 61 -2.16 -22.68 -1.91
C THR A 61 -2.83 -23.29 -0.68
N GLY A 62 -2.30 -24.41 -0.19
CA GLY A 62 -2.73 -25.03 1.07
C GLY A 62 -3.16 -26.48 0.90
N ILE A 63 -4.32 -26.88 1.47
CA ILE A 63 -4.76 -28.28 1.52
C ILE A 63 -6.16 -28.45 0.94
N GLY A 64 -6.32 -29.36 -0.02
CA GLY A 64 -7.62 -29.85 -0.48
C GLY A 64 -8.50 -28.81 -1.17
N ASN A 65 -7.94 -27.71 -1.67
CA ASN A 65 -8.71 -26.70 -2.39
C ASN A 65 -9.02 -27.15 -3.83
N ALA A 66 -10.17 -26.74 -4.35
CA ALA A 66 -10.63 -27.08 -5.69
C ALA A 66 -11.04 -25.83 -6.49
N GLY A 67 -10.54 -25.71 -7.71
CA GLY A 67 -10.79 -24.57 -8.59
C GLY A 67 -9.56 -23.70 -8.79
N GLY A 68 -9.71 -22.39 -8.67
CA GLY A 68 -8.69 -21.41 -9.05
C GLY A 68 -8.28 -20.48 -7.91
N THR A 69 -6.98 -20.34 -7.69
CA THR A 69 -6.40 -19.26 -6.87
C THR A 69 -6.94 -19.23 -5.43
N ASN A 70 -7.24 -20.38 -4.81
CA ASN A 70 -7.72 -20.42 -3.43
C ASN A 70 -6.57 -20.55 -2.43
N THR A 71 -6.75 -19.99 -1.23
CA THR A 71 -5.76 -19.98 -0.14
C THR A 71 -6.34 -20.61 1.12
N GLY A 72 -5.66 -21.62 1.66
CA GLY A 72 -6.00 -22.24 2.95
C GLY A 72 -6.48 -23.68 2.78
N LEU A 73 -7.62 -24.03 3.38
CA LEU A 73 -8.08 -25.41 3.54
C LEU A 73 -9.45 -25.63 2.91
N PHE A 74 -9.60 -26.63 2.03
CA PHE A 74 -10.88 -27.14 1.53
C PHE A 74 -11.82 -26.10 0.87
N ASN A 75 -11.29 -25.00 0.35
CA ASN A 75 -12.11 -24.02 -0.37
C ASN A 75 -12.44 -24.53 -1.78
N ALA A 76 -13.65 -24.24 -2.26
CA ALA A 76 -14.13 -24.64 -3.58
C ALA A 76 -14.65 -23.45 -4.38
N GLY A 77 -14.08 -23.22 -5.57
CA GLY A 77 -14.42 -22.13 -6.48
C GLY A 77 -13.20 -21.24 -6.77
N LEU A 78 -13.38 -19.92 -6.70
CA LEU A 78 -12.35 -18.96 -7.12
C LEU A 78 -11.96 -17.98 -6.02
N ILE A 79 -10.65 -17.80 -5.79
CA ILE A 79 -10.13 -16.63 -5.06
C ILE A 79 -10.71 -16.57 -3.62
N ASN A 80 -10.86 -17.71 -2.96
CA ASN A 80 -11.27 -17.76 -1.55
C ASN A 80 -10.06 -17.82 -0.62
N THR A 81 -10.21 -17.32 0.60
CA THR A 81 -9.16 -17.26 1.63
C THR A 81 -9.68 -17.80 2.96
N GLY A 82 -9.01 -18.82 3.50
CA GLY A 82 -9.34 -19.43 4.79
C GLY A 82 -9.79 -20.88 4.66
N ILE A 83 -10.94 -21.25 5.23
CA ILE A 83 -11.33 -22.64 5.44
C ILE A 83 -12.72 -22.94 4.89
N GLY A 84 -12.87 -23.87 3.95
CA GLY A 84 -14.16 -24.48 3.60
C GLY A 84 -15.16 -23.53 2.94
N ASN A 85 -14.71 -22.43 2.33
CA ASN A 85 -15.61 -21.52 1.61
C ASN A 85 -16.02 -22.11 0.26
N THR A 86 -17.29 -21.97 -0.12
CA THR A 86 -17.84 -22.42 -1.40
C THR A 86 -18.40 -21.24 -2.19
N GLY A 87 -17.90 -21.00 -3.40
CA GLY A 87 -18.22 -19.81 -4.19
C GLY A 87 -16.96 -19.04 -4.54
N SER A 88 -17.02 -17.71 -4.53
CA SER A 88 -15.87 -16.89 -4.95
C SER A 88 -15.56 -15.72 -4.02
N TYR A 89 -14.32 -15.25 -4.03
CA TYR A 89 -13.88 -14.02 -3.36
C TYR A 89 -14.12 -13.99 -1.83
N SER A 90 -14.37 -15.10 -1.13
CA SER A 90 -14.75 -15.09 0.29
C SER A 90 -13.57 -15.27 1.25
N SER A 91 -13.51 -14.44 2.30
CA SER A 91 -12.48 -14.43 3.35
C SER A 91 -13.01 -14.97 4.68
N GLY A 92 -12.36 -15.98 5.25
CA GLY A 92 -12.68 -16.58 6.53
C GLY A 92 -13.10 -18.05 6.41
N GLY A 93 -14.20 -18.45 7.05
CA GLY A 93 -14.54 -19.88 7.21
C GLY A 93 -15.97 -20.25 6.81
N PHE A 94 -16.15 -21.34 6.07
CA PHE A 94 -17.45 -21.98 5.82
C PHE A 94 -18.53 -21.07 5.22
N ASN A 95 -18.13 -20.04 4.46
CA ASN A 95 -19.09 -19.19 3.76
C ASN A 95 -19.57 -19.86 2.46
N ALA A 96 -20.85 -19.69 2.12
CA ALA A 96 -21.47 -20.19 0.89
C ALA A 96 -22.05 -19.03 0.07
N GLY A 97 -21.48 -18.77 -1.10
CA GLY A 97 -21.75 -17.58 -1.91
C GLY A 97 -20.48 -16.76 -2.15
N SER A 98 -20.66 -15.48 -2.47
CA SER A 98 -19.60 -14.62 -3.00
C SER A 98 -19.23 -13.48 -2.07
N THR A 99 -17.94 -13.18 -2.00
CA THR A 99 -17.42 -11.96 -1.35
C THR A 99 -17.84 -11.83 0.12
N ASN A 100 -17.93 -12.93 0.87
CA ASN A 100 -18.24 -12.90 2.30
C ASN A 100 -16.99 -12.68 3.15
N THR A 101 -17.10 -12.01 4.29
CA THR A 101 -16.02 -11.81 5.28
C THR A 101 -16.44 -12.37 6.63
N GLY A 102 -15.66 -13.29 7.19
CA GLY A 102 -15.93 -13.91 8.50
C GLY A 102 -16.35 -15.36 8.35
N GLY A 103 -17.36 -15.82 9.11
CA GLY A 103 -17.68 -17.24 9.23
C GLY A 103 -19.13 -17.62 8.94
N PHE A 104 -19.37 -18.77 8.29
CA PHE A 104 -20.69 -19.41 8.16
C PHE A 104 -21.77 -18.55 7.48
N ASN A 105 -21.41 -17.55 6.68
CA ASN A 105 -22.41 -16.72 5.99
C ASN A 105 -22.93 -17.43 4.72
N THR A 106 -24.22 -17.27 4.39
CA THR A 106 -24.87 -17.83 3.21
C THR A 106 -25.54 -16.73 2.39
N GLY A 107 -25.24 -16.61 1.11
CA GLY A 107 -25.56 -15.44 0.29
C GLY A 107 -24.31 -14.62 0.00
N ASP A 108 -24.46 -13.40 -0.49
CA ASP A 108 -23.36 -12.59 -0.98
C ASP A 108 -23.06 -11.37 -0.09
N TYR A 109 -21.79 -10.95 -0.07
CA TYR A 109 -21.33 -9.69 0.54
C TYR A 109 -21.60 -9.53 2.04
N ASN A 110 -21.71 -10.59 2.84
CA ASN A 110 -21.92 -10.48 4.28
C ASN A 110 -20.60 -10.25 5.05
N THR A 111 -20.67 -9.53 6.18
CA THR A 111 -19.57 -9.33 7.13
C THR A 111 -19.96 -9.83 8.52
N GLY A 112 -19.17 -10.76 9.07
CA GLY A 112 -19.33 -11.28 10.42
C GLY A 112 -19.64 -12.78 10.42
N TYR A 113 -20.59 -13.22 11.26
CA TYR A 113 -20.80 -14.64 11.53
C TYR A 113 -22.26 -15.10 11.34
N ALA A 114 -22.46 -16.20 10.63
CA ALA A 114 -23.73 -16.90 10.47
C ALA A 114 -24.89 -16.05 9.88
N ASN A 115 -24.59 -15.07 9.03
CA ASN A 115 -25.63 -14.28 8.35
C ASN A 115 -26.15 -15.00 7.09
N ALA A 116 -27.44 -14.85 6.80
CA ALA A 116 -28.11 -15.46 5.64
C ALA A 116 -28.88 -14.42 4.82
N GLY A 117 -28.74 -14.43 3.49
CA GLY A 117 -29.14 -13.32 2.63
C GLY A 117 -27.96 -12.40 2.34
N ASP A 118 -28.21 -11.19 1.84
CA ASP A 118 -27.15 -10.37 1.23
C ASP A 118 -26.81 -9.11 2.03
N TYR A 119 -25.54 -8.69 1.97
CA TYR A 119 -25.04 -7.44 2.56
C TYR A 119 -25.29 -7.26 4.07
N ASN A 120 -25.35 -8.31 4.89
CA ASN A 120 -25.52 -8.16 6.34
C ASN A 120 -24.20 -7.85 7.05
N THR A 121 -24.24 -7.09 8.15
CA THR A 121 -23.11 -6.85 9.06
C THR A 121 -23.46 -7.30 10.48
N GLY A 122 -22.71 -8.26 11.01
CA GLY A 122 -22.75 -8.68 12.41
C GLY A 122 -22.99 -10.18 12.56
N VAL A 123 -23.94 -10.59 13.42
CA VAL A 123 -24.06 -12.00 13.84
C VAL A 123 -25.48 -12.54 13.70
N ALA A 124 -25.65 -13.66 13.00
CA ALA A 124 -26.91 -14.41 12.93
C ALA A 124 -28.11 -13.59 12.42
N ASN A 125 -27.89 -12.70 11.45
CA ASN A 125 -28.98 -11.99 10.78
C ASN A 125 -29.46 -12.80 9.56
N SER A 126 -30.77 -12.84 9.31
CA SER A 126 -31.38 -13.39 8.10
C SER A 126 -32.22 -12.33 7.39
N GLY A 127 -32.10 -12.23 6.06
CA GLY A 127 -32.63 -11.12 5.27
C GLY A 127 -31.47 -10.27 4.73
N ASP A 128 -31.75 -9.06 4.28
CA ASP A 128 -30.77 -8.26 3.52
C ASP A 128 -30.44 -6.93 4.20
N VAL A 129 -29.21 -6.46 4.05
CA VAL A 129 -28.75 -5.10 4.46
C VAL A 129 -28.90 -4.81 5.98
N ASN A 130 -28.85 -5.83 6.85
CA ASN A 130 -29.00 -5.62 8.29
C ASN A 130 -27.70 -5.28 9.00
N THR A 131 -27.77 -4.49 10.08
CA THR A 131 -26.62 -4.16 10.94
C THR A 131 -26.90 -4.51 12.39
N GLY A 132 -26.23 -5.54 12.92
CA GLY A 132 -26.34 -5.95 14.31
C GLY A 132 -26.45 -7.47 14.47
N ALA A 133 -27.39 -7.95 15.28
CA ALA A 133 -27.50 -9.40 15.51
C ALA A 133 -28.92 -9.94 15.72
N PHE A 134 -29.12 -11.20 15.31
CA PHE A 134 -30.39 -11.93 15.44
C PHE A 134 -31.59 -11.24 14.79
N ILE A 135 -31.36 -10.47 13.72
CA ILE A 135 -32.41 -9.83 12.92
C ILE A 135 -32.96 -10.83 11.91
N SER A 136 -34.28 -10.87 11.66
CA SER A 136 -34.91 -11.76 10.66
C SER A 136 -35.71 -11.06 9.56
N GLY A 137 -35.77 -9.72 9.57
CA GLY A 137 -36.25 -8.91 8.44
C GLY A 137 -35.07 -8.29 7.68
N SER A 138 -35.35 -7.39 6.75
CA SER A 138 -34.32 -6.68 5.97
C SER A 138 -34.19 -5.20 6.37
N TYR A 139 -33.13 -4.51 5.94
CA TYR A 139 -32.91 -3.07 6.10
C TYR A 139 -32.93 -2.57 7.55
N SER A 140 -32.54 -3.39 8.54
CA SER A 140 -32.72 -3.08 9.96
C SER A 140 -31.41 -2.92 10.74
N ASN A 141 -31.42 -2.07 11.76
CA ASN A 141 -30.30 -1.79 12.65
C ASN A 141 -30.63 -2.17 14.10
N GLY A 142 -29.82 -3.00 14.77
CA GLY A 142 -29.98 -3.31 16.20
C GLY A 142 -29.95 -4.81 16.53
N LEU A 143 -30.84 -5.24 17.42
CA LEU A 143 -30.86 -6.61 17.95
C LEU A 143 -32.28 -7.20 17.94
N PHE A 144 -32.42 -8.47 17.58
CA PHE A 144 -33.66 -9.27 17.70
C PHE A 144 -34.88 -8.73 16.91
N TRP A 145 -34.66 -7.94 15.86
CA TRP A 145 -35.75 -7.45 15.00
C TRP A 145 -36.34 -8.56 14.12
N ARG A 146 -37.66 -8.54 13.89
CA ARG A 146 -38.37 -9.55 13.09
C ARG A 146 -39.05 -9.05 11.82
N GLY A 147 -39.12 -7.73 11.64
CA GLY A 147 -39.69 -7.09 10.45
C GLY A 147 -38.66 -6.17 9.80
N ASP A 148 -39.03 -5.58 8.68
CA ASP A 148 -38.12 -4.76 7.87
C ASP A 148 -38.01 -3.32 8.40
N HIS A 149 -36.92 -2.63 8.07
CA HIS A 149 -36.70 -1.20 8.36
C HIS A 149 -36.78 -0.84 9.86
N GLN A 150 -36.37 -1.75 10.75
CA GLN A 150 -36.43 -1.56 12.20
C GLN A 150 -35.16 -0.92 12.76
N GLY A 151 -35.32 -0.10 13.80
CA GLY A 151 -34.20 0.57 14.49
C GLY A 151 -33.43 1.60 13.67
N LEU A 152 -33.99 2.05 12.54
CA LEU A 152 -33.41 3.12 11.72
C LEU A 152 -33.49 4.48 12.45
N ILE A 153 -32.41 5.25 12.40
CA ILE A 153 -32.30 6.57 13.06
C ILE A 153 -32.16 7.64 11.98
N GLY A 154 -33.05 8.62 11.98
CA GLY A 154 -32.98 9.81 11.13
C GLY A 154 -33.12 11.09 11.95
N ILE A 155 -32.60 12.21 11.44
CA ILE A 155 -32.62 13.52 12.10
C ILE A 155 -33.07 14.56 11.08
N SER A 156 -34.20 15.23 11.31
CA SER A 156 -34.70 16.28 10.42
C SER A 156 -35.04 17.54 11.22
N TYR A 157 -34.54 18.70 10.78
CA TYR A 157 -34.76 20.00 11.40
C TYR A 157 -35.09 21.04 10.31
N GLY A 158 -36.22 21.73 10.47
CA GLY A 158 -36.73 22.68 9.49
C GLY A 158 -37.84 23.56 10.05
N ILE A 159 -38.12 24.67 9.36
CA ILE A 159 -39.27 25.54 9.64
C ILE A 159 -40.37 25.23 8.62
N THR A 160 -41.60 25.04 9.11
CA THR A 160 -42.80 24.97 8.29
C THR A 160 -43.48 26.33 8.32
N ILE A 161 -43.57 26.99 7.17
CA ILE A 161 -44.39 28.20 7.01
C ILE A 161 -45.84 27.72 6.79
N PRO A 162 -46.79 28.04 7.69
CA PRO A 162 -48.19 27.65 7.49
C PRO A 162 -48.78 28.38 6.28
N ALA A 163 -49.75 27.73 5.62
CA ALA A 163 -50.42 28.31 4.46
C ALA A 163 -51.12 29.63 4.82
N VAL A 164 -50.95 30.65 3.98
CA VAL A 164 -51.67 31.92 4.13
C VAL A 164 -52.92 31.87 3.24
N PRO A 165 -54.14 31.86 3.82
CA PRO A 165 -55.36 31.92 3.02
C PRO A 165 -55.59 33.36 2.52
N ALA A 166 -55.78 33.53 1.21
CA ALA A 166 -56.29 34.77 0.65
C ALA A 166 -57.76 34.60 0.25
N HIS A 167 -58.59 35.56 0.66
CA HIS A 167 -60.01 35.64 0.33
C HIS A 167 -60.29 37.05 -0.21
N ILE A 168 -60.97 37.14 -1.36
CA ILE A 168 -61.41 38.41 -1.93
C ILE A 168 -62.92 38.32 -2.14
N ASP A 169 -63.67 39.09 -1.37
CA ASP A 169 -65.11 39.29 -1.55
C ASP A 169 -65.38 40.67 -2.16
N GLY A 170 -66.10 40.68 -3.28
CA GLY A 170 -66.56 41.91 -3.93
C GLY A 170 -67.98 41.76 -4.46
N ARG A 171 -68.84 42.73 -4.15
CA ARG A 171 -70.14 42.92 -4.79
C ARG A 171 -70.09 44.21 -5.60
N ILE A 172 -70.33 44.11 -6.91
CA ILE A 172 -70.34 45.26 -7.83
C ILE A 172 -71.79 45.52 -8.26
N PRO A 173 -72.39 46.67 -7.91
CA PRO A 173 -73.63 47.15 -8.51
C PRO A 173 -73.39 47.57 -9.96
N VAL A 174 -74.25 47.16 -10.89
CA VAL A 174 -73.97 47.26 -12.33
C VAL A 174 -74.35 48.62 -12.91
N ALA A 175 -73.34 49.42 -13.27
CA ALA A 175 -73.37 50.33 -14.43
C ALA A 175 -71.94 50.68 -14.87
N ILE A 176 -71.72 50.81 -16.18
CA ILE A 176 -70.46 51.26 -16.85
C ILE A 176 -69.37 50.14 -16.97
N PRO A 177 -68.70 49.99 -18.15
CA PRO A 177 -67.84 48.82 -18.42
C PRO A 177 -66.49 48.83 -17.69
N MET A 178 -66.02 47.64 -17.32
CA MET A 178 -64.73 47.43 -16.65
C MET A 178 -63.67 46.89 -17.61
N THR A 179 -62.52 47.56 -17.69
CA THR A 179 -61.25 46.97 -18.14
C THR A 179 -60.46 46.51 -16.92
N MET A 180 -60.24 45.20 -16.76
CA MET A 180 -59.40 44.66 -15.69
C MET A 180 -57.99 44.38 -16.22
N SER A 181 -56.98 44.99 -15.60
CA SER A 181 -55.57 44.58 -15.76
C SER A 181 -55.12 43.81 -14.53
N SER A 182 -54.67 42.56 -14.72
CA SER A 182 -53.95 41.83 -13.68
C SER A 182 -52.56 42.45 -13.51
N SER A 183 -52.37 43.21 -12.44
CA SER A 183 -51.04 43.72 -12.08
C SER A 183 -50.27 42.67 -11.27
N ASP A 184 -49.14 42.21 -11.80
CA ASP A 184 -48.23 41.32 -11.09
C ASP A 184 -47.69 41.97 -9.81
N THR A 185 -47.53 41.17 -8.75
CA THR A 185 -46.83 41.61 -7.53
C THR A 185 -45.38 41.12 -7.56
N ILE A 186 -44.44 42.06 -7.47
CA ILE A 186 -43.00 41.78 -7.47
C ILE A 186 -42.49 41.77 -6.03
N PHE A 187 -41.93 40.64 -5.60
CA PHE A 187 -41.21 40.55 -4.32
C PHE A 187 -39.72 40.77 -4.58
N HIS A 188 -39.17 41.82 -3.97
CA HIS A 188 -37.75 42.17 -4.09
C HIS A 188 -36.87 41.15 -3.35
N ALA A 189 -35.64 40.97 -3.84
CA ALA A 189 -34.69 40.04 -3.25
C ALA A 189 -34.36 40.40 -1.79
N VAL A 190 -34.33 39.38 -0.92
CA VAL A 190 -33.98 39.53 0.50
C VAL A 190 -32.76 38.65 0.79
N THR A 191 -31.70 39.28 1.31
CA THR A 191 -30.49 38.59 1.76
C THR A 191 -30.50 38.48 3.28
N ILE A 192 -30.42 37.25 3.78
CA ILE A 192 -30.27 36.99 5.22
C ILE A 192 -28.76 37.00 5.54
N PRO A 193 -28.29 37.86 6.47
CA PRO A 193 -26.89 37.92 6.84
C PRO A 193 -26.46 36.67 7.61
N GLN A 194 -25.15 36.37 7.57
CA GLN A 194 -24.56 35.30 8.37
C GLN A 194 -24.84 35.47 9.87
N PHE A 195 -25.08 34.37 10.56
CA PHE A 195 -25.16 34.30 12.01
C PHE A 195 -24.28 33.15 12.55
N PRO A 196 -23.54 33.36 13.65
CA PRO A 196 -22.71 32.32 14.24
C PRO A 196 -23.57 31.28 14.97
N ALA A 197 -23.31 30.01 14.74
CA ALA A 197 -23.90 28.89 15.46
C ALA A 197 -22.82 27.88 15.85
N SER A 198 -23.02 27.14 16.94
CA SER A 198 -22.11 26.07 17.34
C SER A 198 -22.87 24.83 17.83
N PHE A 199 -22.27 23.66 17.60
CA PHE A 199 -22.79 22.38 18.06
C PHE A 199 -21.62 21.48 18.47
N LEU A 200 -21.71 20.88 19.67
CA LEU A 200 -20.61 20.13 20.33
C LEU A 200 -19.23 20.83 20.26
N GLY A 201 -19.20 22.17 20.37
CA GLY A 201 -17.96 22.95 20.39
C GLY A 201 -17.36 23.27 19.01
N VAL A 202 -17.95 22.80 17.91
CA VAL A 202 -17.53 23.17 16.55
C VAL A 202 -18.33 24.38 16.08
N ALA A 203 -17.65 25.38 15.49
CA ALA A 203 -18.27 26.59 14.96
C ALA A 203 -18.76 26.39 13.51
N LEU A 204 -20.07 26.49 13.30
CA LEU A 204 -20.68 26.48 11.97
C LEU A 204 -20.61 27.88 11.36
N HIS A 205 -20.00 27.99 10.17
CA HIS A 205 -19.98 29.21 9.37
C HIS A 205 -21.16 29.20 8.38
N SER A 206 -22.22 29.94 8.67
CA SER A 206 -23.31 30.17 7.71
C SER A 206 -22.88 31.16 6.64
N GLN A 207 -23.11 30.84 5.36
CA GLN A 207 -22.95 31.81 4.27
C GLN A 207 -24.23 32.66 4.14
N PRO A 208 -24.15 33.93 3.70
CA PRO A 208 -25.34 34.73 3.43
C PRO A 208 -26.21 34.08 2.35
N VAL A 209 -27.51 33.92 2.64
CA VAL A 209 -28.48 33.35 1.70
C VAL A 209 -29.29 34.47 1.08
N THR A 210 -29.21 34.63 -0.24
CA THR A 210 -30.02 35.57 -1.01
C THR A 210 -31.19 34.85 -1.65
N ILE A 211 -32.41 35.21 -1.25
CA ILE A 211 -33.62 34.81 -1.95
C ILE A 211 -33.75 35.74 -3.18
N PRO A 212 -33.73 35.21 -4.42
CA PRO A 212 -33.86 36.05 -5.61
C PRO A 212 -35.25 36.68 -5.69
N ALA A 213 -35.35 37.83 -6.36
CA ALA A 213 -36.63 38.47 -6.62
C ALA A 213 -37.50 37.57 -7.52
N PHE A 214 -38.80 37.48 -7.22
CA PHE A 214 -39.74 36.71 -8.01
C PHE A 214 -41.09 37.42 -8.14
N THR A 215 -41.79 37.11 -9.22
CA THR A 215 -43.05 37.73 -9.63
C THR A 215 -44.19 36.74 -9.45
N ILE A 216 -45.30 37.17 -8.87
CA ILE A 216 -46.53 36.37 -8.75
C ILE A 216 -47.59 36.94 -9.69
N THR A 217 -48.01 36.12 -10.66
CA THR A 217 -49.15 36.38 -11.55
C THR A 217 -50.39 35.67 -11.01
N GLY A 218 -51.50 36.39 -10.84
CA GLY A 218 -52.76 35.84 -10.33
C GLY A 218 -53.52 34.98 -11.34
N PRO A 219 -54.46 34.13 -10.88
CA PRO A 219 -55.27 33.29 -11.77
C PRO A 219 -56.28 34.12 -12.58
N ALA A 220 -56.57 33.70 -13.81
CA ALA A 220 -57.56 34.34 -14.67
C ALA A 220 -58.99 34.17 -14.11
N ALA A 221 -59.71 35.27 -13.97
CA ALA A 221 -61.11 35.26 -13.54
C ALA A 221 -62.05 34.87 -14.68
N THR A 222 -63.04 34.01 -14.39
CA THR A 222 -64.16 33.68 -15.29
C THR A 222 -65.47 34.17 -14.68
N ALA A 223 -66.38 34.68 -15.52
CA ALA A 223 -67.68 35.18 -15.12
C ALA A 223 -68.79 34.49 -15.91
N ILE A 224 -69.92 34.20 -15.26
CA ILE A 224 -71.11 33.59 -15.88
C ILE A 224 -72.25 34.61 -15.84
N LEU A 225 -72.92 34.82 -16.98
CA LEU A 225 -74.13 35.64 -17.10
C LEU A 225 -75.35 34.74 -17.32
N GLY A 226 -76.36 34.85 -16.46
CA GLY A 226 -77.65 34.15 -16.66
C GLY A 226 -78.44 33.93 -15.37
N GLY A 227 -79.27 34.89 -14.98
CA GLY A 227 -80.20 34.80 -13.85
C GLY A 227 -80.65 36.18 -13.36
N PRO A 228 -81.80 36.33 -12.69
CA PRO A 228 -82.24 37.60 -12.13
C PRO A 228 -81.48 37.91 -10.83
N ILE A 229 -80.57 38.89 -10.87
CA ILE A 229 -79.70 39.25 -9.73
C ILE A 229 -79.42 40.76 -9.66
N ASP A 230 -79.46 41.32 -8.45
CA ASP A 230 -79.16 42.74 -8.14
C ASP A 230 -77.65 43.04 -7.98
N ALA A 231 -76.76 42.02 -8.07
CA ALA A 231 -75.32 42.21 -8.01
C ALA A 231 -74.54 41.04 -8.66
N LEU A 232 -73.41 41.35 -9.29
CA LEU A 232 -72.39 40.34 -9.62
C LEU A 232 -71.57 40.02 -8.36
N VAL A 233 -71.47 38.73 -8.03
CA VAL A 233 -70.66 38.22 -6.91
C VAL A 233 -69.48 37.44 -7.49
N ILE A 234 -68.26 37.83 -7.11
CA ILE A 234 -67.02 37.13 -7.47
C ILE A 234 -66.53 36.40 -6.23
N HIS A 235 -66.28 35.09 -6.35
CA HIS A 235 -65.57 34.30 -5.35
C HIS A 235 -64.26 33.79 -5.96
N THR A 236 -63.12 34.18 -5.39
CA THR A 236 -61.84 33.54 -5.67
C THR A 236 -61.17 33.17 -4.35
N ALA A 237 -60.98 31.88 -4.13
CA ALA A 237 -60.23 31.33 -3.01
C ALA A 237 -58.93 30.72 -3.54
N GLY A 238 -57.80 31.23 -3.06
CA GLY A 238 -56.48 30.73 -3.41
C GLY A 238 -55.54 30.93 -2.23
N GLY A 239 -54.84 29.87 -1.84
CA GLY A 239 -53.83 29.92 -0.79
C GLY A 239 -52.50 29.41 -1.31
N ILE A 240 -51.40 30.01 -0.88
CA ILE A 240 -50.08 29.43 -1.08
C ILE A 240 -49.93 28.32 -0.03
N GLY A 241 -49.70 27.09 -0.49
CA GLY A 241 -49.56 25.92 0.38
C GLY A 241 -48.37 26.02 1.34
N PRO A 242 -48.30 25.17 2.38
CA PRO A 242 -47.25 25.26 3.38
C PRO A 242 -45.86 25.01 2.77
N ALA A 243 -44.95 25.97 2.96
CA ALA A 243 -43.57 25.83 2.52
C ALA A 243 -42.71 25.26 3.65
N ARG A 244 -42.07 24.10 3.42
CA ARG A 244 -41.12 23.50 4.36
C ARG A 244 -39.70 23.88 3.97
N LEU A 245 -39.02 24.65 4.82
CA LEU A 245 -37.60 24.94 4.69
C LEU A 245 -36.81 23.97 5.58
N SER A 246 -36.14 22.98 4.97
CA SER A 246 -35.28 22.03 5.69
C SER A 246 -33.88 22.64 5.86
N PHE A 247 -33.34 22.61 7.08
CA PHE A 247 -31.98 23.08 7.39
C PHE A 247 -31.00 21.93 7.60
N ILE A 248 -31.48 20.83 8.18
CA ILE A 248 -30.73 19.57 8.34
C ILE A 248 -31.71 18.44 8.01
N ASP A 249 -31.30 17.51 7.14
CA ASP A 249 -32.08 16.30 6.85
C ASP A 249 -31.11 15.13 6.69
N ILE A 250 -31.14 14.21 7.66
CA ILE A 250 -30.39 12.96 7.69
C ILE A 250 -31.44 11.85 7.61
N PRO A 251 -31.59 11.17 6.46
CA PRO A 251 -32.62 10.15 6.29
C PRO A 251 -32.35 8.94 7.17
N ALA A 252 -33.42 8.29 7.63
CA ALA A 252 -33.34 7.02 8.32
C ALA A 252 -32.93 5.93 7.32
N ALA A 253 -31.72 5.38 7.46
CA ALA A 253 -31.12 4.44 6.51
C ALA A 253 -30.37 3.29 7.22
N PRO A 254 -30.20 2.12 6.58
CA PRO A 254 -29.42 1.02 7.15
C PRO A 254 -27.95 1.38 7.39
N GLY A 255 -27.37 0.72 8.39
CA GLY A 255 -26.02 1.02 8.88
C GLY A 255 -25.94 2.31 9.70
N PHE A 256 -24.72 2.65 10.13
CA PHE A 256 -24.42 3.79 10.99
C PHE A 256 -23.35 4.66 10.34
N GLY A 257 -23.71 5.89 9.96
CA GLY A 257 -22.78 6.83 9.32
C GLY A 257 -22.36 6.44 7.90
N ASN A 258 -23.09 5.53 7.23
CA ASN A 258 -22.88 5.20 5.82
C ASN A 258 -23.23 6.41 4.93
N SER A 259 -22.37 6.74 3.97
CA SER A 259 -22.52 7.79 2.95
C SER A 259 -22.50 7.18 1.53
N THR A 260 -23.35 6.17 1.33
CA THR A 260 -23.44 5.38 0.10
C THR A 260 -24.70 5.72 -0.71
N SER A 261 -24.64 5.68 -2.04
CA SER A 261 -25.83 5.88 -2.89
C SER A 261 -26.78 4.67 -2.92
N SER A 262 -26.25 3.45 -2.84
CA SER A 262 -27.03 2.22 -2.67
C SER A 262 -27.08 1.80 -1.19
N PRO A 263 -28.16 1.13 -0.74
CA PRO A 263 -28.26 0.58 0.61
C PRO A 263 -27.03 -0.26 0.97
N SER A 264 -26.53 -0.07 2.19
CA SER A 264 -25.33 -0.71 2.72
C SER A 264 -25.49 -0.89 4.22
N SER A 265 -24.97 -1.98 4.78
CA SER A 265 -25.02 -2.21 6.24
C SER A 265 -23.70 -1.82 6.91
N GLY A 266 -23.62 -1.96 8.23
CA GLY A 266 -22.39 -1.74 8.98
C GLY A 266 -22.13 -0.27 9.29
N PHE A 267 -20.88 0.17 9.21
CA PHE A 267 -20.41 1.43 9.79
C PHE A 267 -19.53 2.22 8.81
N PHE A 268 -19.80 3.51 8.64
CA PHE A 268 -18.94 4.48 7.93
C PHE A 268 -18.52 4.10 6.50
N ASN A 269 -19.30 3.29 5.80
CA ASN A 269 -19.06 2.96 4.39
C ASN A 269 -19.40 4.15 3.49
N SER A 270 -18.81 4.23 2.29
CA SER A 270 -18.94 5.38 1.39
C SER A 270 -18.82 4.99 -0.10
N GLY A 271 -19.25 5.89 -0.99
CA GLY A 271 -19.20 5.67 -2.44
C GLY A 271 -20.53 5.14 -3.00
N MET A 272 -20.46 4.22 -3.96
CA MET A 272 -21.66 3.82 -4.71
C MET A 272 -22.54 2.80 -3.94
N GLY A 273 -22.00 2.11 -2.93
CA GLY A 273 -22.77 1.31 -1.97
C GLY A 273 -22.91 -0.16 -2.37
N SER A 274 -23.90 -0.86 -1.80
CA SER A 274 -23.97 -2.32 -1.83
C SER A 274 -22.73 -2.92 -1.18
N VAL A 275 -22.52 -2.60 0.10
CA VAL A 275 -21.39 -3.08 0.91
C VAL A 275 -21.82 -3.42 2.35
N SER A 276 -21.01 -4.22 3.04
CA SER A 276 -21.16 -4.52 4.47
C SER A 276 -19.83 -4.38 5.22
N GLY A 277 -19.89 -4.25 6.54
CA GLY A 277 -18.75 -4.15 7.43
C GLY A 277 -18.39 -2.72 7.82
N PHE A 278 -17.11 -2.36 7.83
CA PHE A 278 -16.64 -1.10 8.42
C PHE A 278 -15.77 -0.31 7.43
N GLY A 279 -16.13 0.93 7.13
CA GLY A 279 -15.24 1.91 6.49
C GLY A 279 -14.87 1.63 5.03
N ASN A 280 -15.67 0.83 4.30
CA ASN A 280 -15.37 0.50 2.90
C ASN A 280 -15.73 1.66 1.96
N PHE A 281 -14.96 1.84 0.89
CA PHE A 281 -15.20 2.78 -0.21
C PHE A 281 -15.35 2.02 -1.53
N GLY A 282 -16.52 2.11 -2.18
CA GLY A 282 -16.76 1.53 -3.50
C GLY A 282 -18.08 0.75 -3.63
N VAL A 283 -18.01 -0.47 -4.17
CA VAL A 283 -19.17 -1.37 -4.39
C VAL A 283 -18.89 -2.83 -4.06
N ASN A 284 -19.94 -3.62 -3.87
CA ASN A 284 -19.91 -5.09 -3.88
C ASN A 284 -18.75 -5.65 -3.04
N SER A 285 -18.67 -5.23 -1.78
CA SER A 285 -17.53 -5.53 -0.90
C SER A 285 -17.98 -5.79 0.54
N SER A 286 -17.22 -6.61 1.25
CA SER A 286 -17.44 -6.92 2.66
C SER A 286 -16.16 -6.82 3.48
N GLY A 287 -16.29 -6.63 4.79
CA GLY A 287 -15.19 -6.55 5.73
C GLY A 287 -14.79 -5.13 6.10
N TRP A 288 -13.49 -4.87 6.23
CA TRP A 288 -12.97 -3.67 6.88
C TRP A 288 -12.06 -2.87 5.95
N VAL A 289 -12.39 -1.58 5.77
CA VAL A 289 -11.58 -0.53 5.12
C VAL A 289 -11.05 -0.89 3.74
N ASN A 290 -11.89 -1.51 2.91
CA ASN A 290 -11.58 -1.84 1.51
C ASN A 290 -11.87 -0.67 0.57
N PHE A 291 -11.06 -0.49 -0.47
CA PHE A 291 -11.14 0.58 -1.48
C PHE A 291 -11.23 -0.01 -2.90
N GLY A 292 -12.46 -0.21 -3.42
CA GLY A 292 -12.67 -0.73 -4.77
C GLY A 292 -13.93 -1.58 -4.94
N SER A 293 -13.83 -2.73 -5.61
CA SER A 293 -14.99 -3.55 -5.97
C SER A 293 -14.77 -5.08 -5.91
N GLY A 294 -15.76 -5.83 -5.43
CA GLY A 294 -15.65 -7.30 -5.40
C GLY A 294 -14.62 -7.81 -4.41
N SER A 295 -14.49 -7.17 -3.24
CA SER A 295 -13.42 -7.43 -2.27
C SER A 295 -13.97 -7.89 -0.91
N SER A 296 -13.36 -8.92 -0.32
CA SER A 296 -13.62 -9.36 1.06
C SER A 296 -12.38 -9.27 1.95
N GLY A 297 -12.58 -9.14 3.26
CA GLY A 297 -11.51 -9.11 4.25
C GLY A 297 -11.11 -7.70 4.66
N VAL A 298 -9.82 -7.41 4.74
CA VAL A 298 -9.28 -6.19 5.38
C VAL A 298 -8.38 -5.41 4.42
N GLN A 299 -8.54 -4.08 4.38
CA GLN A 299 -7.65 -3.08 3.75
C GLN A 299 -7.45 -3.15 2.22
N ASN A 300 -8.24 -3.94 1.49
CA ASN A 300 -8.02 -4.20 0.05
C ASN A 300 -8.04 -2.94 -0.82
N VAL A 301 -7.32 -2.94 -1.95
CA VAL A 301 -7.32 -1.82 -2.92
C VAL A 301 -7.38 -2.38 -4.34
N GLY A 302 -8.41 -2.03 -5.11
CA GLY A 302 -8.62 -2.52 -6.48
C GLY A 302 -9.87 -3.40 -6.65
N ALA A 303 -9.86 -4.33 -7.61
CA ALA A 303 -11.02 -5.15 -7.94
C ALA A 303 -10.74 -6.65 -7.80
N LEU A 304 -11.78 -7.43 -7.43
CA LEU A 304 -11.82 -8.91 -7.46
C LEU A 304 -10.75 -9.59 -6.56
N GLN A 305 -10.84 -9.37 -5.24
CA GLN A 305 -9.80 -9.70 -4.25
C GLN A 305 -10.35 -10.43 -3.00
N SER A 306 -9.53 -11.19 -2.29
CA SER A 306 -9.96 -11.86 -1.04
C SER A 306 -8.89 -11.90 0.06
N GLY A 307 -9.04 -11.01 1.05
CA GLY A 307 -8.47 -11.18 2.39
C GLY A 307 -7.06 -10.61 2.57
N LEU A 308 -6.84 -9.36 2.14
CA LEU A 308 -5.55 -8.99 1.56
C LEU A 308 -4.91 -7.68 2.04
N ALA A 309 -5.44 -6.53 1.59
CA ALA A 309 -4.79 -5.21 1.47
C ALA A 309 -4.07 -4.80 0.15
N ASN A 310 -4.37 -5.37 -1.04
CA ASN A 310 -3.41 -5.27 -2.18
C ASN A 310 -4.03 -5.30 -3.59
N LEU A 311 -3.28 -4.80 -4.58
CA LEU A 311 -3.77 -4.30 -5.87
C LEU A 311 -3.22 -5.09 -7.07
N GLY A 312 -3.89 -6.15 -7.52
CA GLY A 312 -3.40 -6.95 -8.64
C GLY A 312 -4.43 -7.74 -9.45
N ASP A 313 -3.95 -8.27 -10.57
CA ASP A 313 -4.70 -8.74 -11.74
C ASP A 313 -5.27 -10.18 -11.64
N THR A 314 -5.06 -10.92 -10.53
CA THR A 314 -5.95 -11.98 -9.97
C THR A 314 -5.34 -12.51 -8.67
N VAL A 315 -5.93 -12.24 -7.48
CA VAL A 315 -5.20 -12.37 -6.19
C VAL A 315 -6.01 -12.91 -4.99
N SER A 316 -5.45 -13.86 -4.23
CA SER A 316 -6.00 -14.47 -2.99
C SER A 316 -5.05 -14.38 -1.76
N GLY A 317 -5.58 -14.60 -0.55
CA GLY A 317 -5.10 -14.32 0.84
C GLY A 317 -3.65 -13.93 1.11
N ALA A 318 -3.29 -12.64 1.07
CA ALA A 318 -1.89 -12.23 0.95
C ALA A 318 -1.56 -10.74 1.25
N PHE A 319 -0.36 -10.30 0.84
CA PHE A 319 0.03 -8.89 0.72
C PHE A 319 0.48 -8.51 -0.73
N ASN A 320 -0.32 -8.85 -1.77
CA ASN A 320 0.17 -8.96 -3.15
C ASN A 320 -0.51 -8.05 -4.21
N THR A 321 0.25 -7.11 -4.74
CA THR A 321 -0.05 -6.31 -5.94
C THR A 321 0.41 -7.04 -7.23
N GLY A 322 -0.03 -6.66 -8.43
CA GLY A 322 0.53 -7.19 -9.68
C GLY A 322 -0.23 -6.75 -10.93
N LEU A 323 0.38 -5.94 -11.79
CA LEU A 323 -0.31 -5.13 -12.83
C LEU A 323 0.27 -5.29 -14.26
N THR A 324 0.86 -6.45 -14.56
CA THR A 324 1.39 -6.79 -15.90
C THR A 324 1.33 -8.30 -16.18
N VAL A 325 1.34 -8.67 -17.46
CA VAL A 325 1.02 -10.02 -17.95
C VAL A 325 2.18 -11.03 -17.80
N PRO A 326 1.92 -12.30 -17.40
CA PRO A 326 0.63 -12.89 -17.00
C PRO A 326 0.48 -13.03 -15.47
N ALA A 327 -0.49 -12.37 -14.83
CA ALA A 327 -0.63 -12.39 -13.37
C ALA A 327 -1.75 -13.31 -12.85
N HIS A 328 -1.38 -14.47 -12.31
CA HIS A 328 -2.20 -15.24 -11.34
C HIS A 328 -1.46 -15.28 -10.01
N VAL A 329 -2.10 -14.98 -8.89
CA VAL A 329 -1.41 -14.86 -7.60
C VAL A 329 -2.21 -15.50 -6.46
N SER A 330 -1.65 -16.56 -5.89
CA SER A 330 -2.21 -17.23 -4.72
C SER A 330 -1.77 -16.58 -3.39
N GLY A 331 -2.38 -17.04 -2.30
CA GLY A 331 -2.12 -16.52 -0.97
C GLY A 331 -0.71 -16.72 -0.47
N ILE A 332 -0.27 -15.77 0.37
CA ILE A 332 1.11 -15.41 0.68
C ILE A 332 1.78 -14.59 -0.45
N GLY A 333 2.62 -13.61 -0.07
CA GLY A 333 3.58 -12.86 -0.92
C GLY A 333 3.92 -13.51 -2.28
N ASN A 334 3.77 -12.87 -3.45
CA ASN A 334 3.86 -11.43 -3.74
C ASN A 334 3.35 -11.09 -5.17
N VAL A 335 3.76 -9.91 -5.67
CA VAL A 335 3.98 -9.60 -7.09
C VAL A 335 4.86 -10.68 -7.78
N GLY A 336 4.59 -11.09 -9.03
CA GLY A 336 3.38 -10.76 -9.78
C GLY A 336 3.17 -11.37 -11.18
N SER A 337 3.84 -12.43 -11.63
CA SER A 337 3.35 -13.22 -12.78
C SER A 337 3.30 -14.75 -12.51
N ASP A 338 2.18 -15.40 -12.84
CA ASP A 338 1.84 -16.84 -12.69
C ASP A 338 2.40 -17.59 -11.44
N LEU A 339 1.90 -17.23 -10.25
CA LEU A 339 2.37 -17.63 -8.90
C LEU A 339 1.40 -18.47 -8.05
N ALA A 340 2.00 -19.36 -7.24
CA ALA A 340 1.51 -19.74 -5.91
C ALA A 340 2.65 -19.69 -4.87
N GLY A 341 2.36 -19.23 -3.64
CA GLY A 341 3.33 -18.95 -2.56
C GLY A 341 3.62 -20.14 -1.63
N LEU A 342 4.61 -20.11 -0.72
CA LEU A 342 5.29 -18.99 -0.03
C LEU A 342 6.59 -18.50 -0.69
N PHE A 343 6.66 -17.19 -0.98
CA PHE A 343 7.84 -16.39 -1.40
C PHE A 343 8.56 -16.81 -2.71
N ARG A 344 7.95 -16.54 -3.87
CA ARG A 344 8.62 -16.56 -5.20
C ARG A 344 8.59 -15.18 -5.90
N ASP A 345 9.48 -15.02 -6.89
CA ASP A 345 9.63 -13.88 -7.83
C ASP A 345 10.36 -14.38 -9.10
N ASP A 346 10.13 -13.76 -10.26
CA ASP A 346 10.36 -14.30 -11.62
C ASP A 346 11.82 -14.29 -12.12
N THR A 347 12.77 -14.11 -11.22
CA THR A 347 14.22 -13.98 -11.55
C THR A 347 15.08 -15.18 -11.16
N GLY A 348 14.50 -16.23 -10.56
CA GLY A 348 15.20 -17.48 -10.25
C GLY A 348 16.24 -17.41 -9.11
N ALA A 349 16.29 -16.31 -8.36
CA ALA A 349 17.22 -16.11 -7.25
C ALA A 349 16.58 -16.34 -5.86
N LEU A 350 17.33 -16.96 -4.94
CA LEU A 350 16.87 -17.28 -3.58
C LEU A 350 16.79 -16.02 -2.69
N ARG A 351 15.59 -15.48 -2.45
CA ARG A 351 15.36 -14.33 -1.54
C ARG A 351 15.01 -14.73 -0.10
N PHE A 352 15.68 -15.73 0.47
CA PHE A 352 15.54 -16.02 1.90
C PHE A 352 16.24 -14.92 2.73
N ASN A 353 15.46 -14.06 3.39
CA ASN A 353 15.97 -13.06 4.33
C ASN A 353 15.50 -13.40 5.75
N VAL A 354 16.41 -13.38 6.72
CA VAL A 354 16.13 -13.59 8.15
C VAL A 354 16.12 -12.24 8.87
N GLY A 355 14.98 -11.57 8.91
CA GLY A 355 14.80 -10.27 9.58
C GLY A 355 13.97 -9.28 8.75
N LEU A 356 13.70 -8.11 9.32
CA LEU A 356 12.68 -7.18 8.82
C LEU A 356 13.26 -6.10 7.90
N GLY A 357 12.47 -5.64 6.91
CA GLY A 357 12.82 -4.48 6.09
C GLY A 357 14.00 -4.66 5.12
N ASN A 358 14.30 -5.90 4.72
CA ASN A 358 15.36 -6.18 3.75
C ASN A 358 14.85 -6.07 2.30
N VAL A 359 15.60 -5.41 1.44
CA VAL A 359 15.39 -5.31 -0.02
C VAL A 359 16.48 -6.10 -0.73
N GLY A 360 16.14 -7.18 -1.44
CA GLY A 360 17.10 -8.12 -2.03
C GLY A 360 16.97 -9.52 -1.42
N GLY A 361 18.02 -10.36 -1.46
CA GLY A 361 17.93 -11.77 -1.06
C GLY A 361 19.14 -12.34 -0.31
N GLY A 362 18.95 -13.34 0.54
CA GLY A 362 20.03 -14.02 1.27
C GLY A 362 20.53 -13.29 2.52
N ASN A 363 19.83 -12.25 2.99
CA ASN A 363 20.28 -11.41 4.10
C ASN A 363 19.91 -12.00 5.48
N VAL A 364 20.74 -11.81 6.49
CA VAL A 364 20.49 -12.20 7.90
C VAL A 364 20.67 -10.97 8.80
N GLY A 365 19.56 -10.41 9.29
CA GLY A 365 19.45 -9.15 10.01
C GLY A 365 18.37 -8.25 9.39
N SER A 366 18.32 -6.96 9.75
CA SER A 366 17.20 -6.08 9.36
C SER A 366 17.65 -4.83 8.61
N GLY A 367 16.84 -4.34 7.67
CA GLY A 367 17.06 -3.06 6.98
C GLY A 367 18.19 -3.06 5.94
N ASN A 368 18.56 -4.23 5.38
CA ASN A 368 19.60 -4.30 4.36
C ASN A 368 19.04 -4.02 2.95
N VAL A 369 19.80 -3.37 2.08
CA VAL A 369 19.48 -3.15 0.65
C VAL A 369 20.57 -3.80 -0.20
N GLY A 370 20.27 -4.93 -0.84
CA GLY A 370 21.20 -5.78 -1.57
C GLY A 370 21.10 -7.23 -1.11
N SER A 371 22.11 -8.04 -1.41
CA SER A 371 22.04 -9.50 -1.23
C SER A 371 23.17 -10.07 -0.36
N PHE A 372 22.89 -11.18 0.32
CA PHE A 372 23.84 -11.94 1.14
C PHE A 372 24.51 -11.17 2.28
N ASN A 373 23.86 -10.15 2.85
CA ASN A 373 24.39 -9.41 3.99
C ASN A 373 24.05 -10.08 5.33
N VAL A 374 25.02 -10.27 6.22
CA VAL A 374 24.83 -10.80 7.59
C VAL A 374 25.05 -9.68 8.60
N GLY A 375 24.00 -8.92 8.89
CA GLY A 375 24.00 -7.73 9.75
C GLY A 375 22.75 -6.89 9.48
N SER A 376 22.68 -5.70 10.07
CA SER A 376 21.54 -4.78 9.88
C SER A 376 21.95 -3.47 9.24
N GLY A 377 21.12 -2.89 8.38
CA GLY A 377 21.35 -1.57 7.79
C GLY A 377 22.47 -1.50 6.76
N ASN A 378 22.85 -2.60 6.11
CA ASN A 378 23.84 -2.58 5.03
C ASN A 378 23.22 -2.15 3.69
N ILE A 379 23.97 -1.46 2.85
CA ILE A 379 23.59 -1.12 1.48
C ILE A 379 24.67 -1.64 0.54
N GLY A 380 24.32 -2.56 -0.36
CA GLY A 380 25.21 -3.36 -1.19
C GLY A 380 25.18 -4.85 -0.81
N ASN A 381 26.17 -5.62 -1.23
CA ASN A 381 26.12 -7.09 -1.21
C ASN A 381 27.27 -7.72 -0.42
N TYR A 382 27.03 -8.92 0.13
CA TYR A 382 28.03 -9.75 0.81
C TYR A 382 28.71 -9.10 2.02
N ASN A 383 28.06 -8.15 2.69
CA ASN A 383 28.61 -7.51 3.89
C ASN A 383 28.33 -8.36 5.15
N VAL A 384 29.26 -8.42 6.08
CA VAL A 384 29.10 -9.05 7.40
C VAL A 384 29.26 -7.98 8.47
N GLY A 385 28.38 -7.95 9.48
CA GLY A 385 28.21 -6.85 10.43
C GLY A 385 27.26 -5.75 9.92
N PRO A 386 26.74 -4.87 10.80
CA PRO A 386 25.81 -3.80 10.45
C PRO A 386 26.42 -2.51 9.87
N GLY A 387 25.59 -1.79 9.11
CA GLY A 387 25.79 -0.39 8.73
C GLY A 387 26.74 -0.12 7.57
N ASN A 388 27.19 -1.16 6.84
CA ASN A 388 28.17 -1.00 5.76
C ASN A 388 27.50 -0.48 4.47
N LEU A 389 28.11 0.49 3.79
CA LEU A 389 27.71 0.99 2.47
C LEU A 389 28.76 0.61 1.43
N GLY A 390 28.46 -0.41 0.64
CA GLY A 390 29.29 -0.99 -0.42
C GLY A 390 29.21 -2.52 -0.41
N ASN A 391 30.24 -3.21 -0.91
CA ASN A 391 30.22 -4.67 -1.09
C ASN A 391 31.38 -5.35 -0.37
N TYR A 392 31.18 -6.58 0.10
CA TYR A 392 32.20 -7.44 0.69
C TYR A 392 32.91 -6.88 1.93
N ASN A 393 32.25 -6.00 2.70
CA ASN A 393 32.82 -5.48 3.94
C ASN A 393 32.58 -6.45 5.12
N ILE A 394 33.52 -6.51 6.07
CA ILE A 394 33.39 -7.32 7.28
C ILE A 394 33.62 -6.45 8.52
N GLY A 395 32.56 -6.08 9.21
CA GLY A 395 32.57 -5.34 10.47
C GLY A 395 31.49 -4.25 10.49
N LEU A 396 31.76 -3.13 11.14
CA LEU A 396 30.74 -2.09 11.39
C LEU A 396 30.97 -0.84 10.55
N ALA A 397 29.90 -0.30 9.97
CA ALA A 397 29.87 1.07 9.42
C ALA A 397 30.97 1.40 8.38
N ASN A 398 31.45 0.43 7.61
CA ASN A 398 32.42 0.68 6.55
C ASN A 398 31.73 1.28 5.31
N LEU A 399 32.32 2.33 4.75
CA LEU A 399 31.91 3.00 3.52
C LEU A 399 32.93 2.66 2.43
N GLY A 400 32.54 1.96 1.37
CA GLY A 400 33.44 1.44 0.34
C GLY A 400 33.35 -0.08 0.20
N HIS A 401 34.32 -0.69 -0.45
CA HIS A 401 34.32 -2.11 -0.80
C HIS A 401 35.50 -2.88 -0.15
N TYR A 402 35.29 -4.16 0.13
CA TYR A 402 36.33 -5.10 0.59
C TYR A 402 37.05 -4.68 1.89
N SER A 403 36.47 -3.81 2.71
CA SER A 403 37.08 -3.34 3.96
C SER A 403 36.73 -4.24 5.15
N VAL A 404 37.70 -4.49 6.03
CA VAL A 404 37.56 -5.34 7.22
C VAL A 404 37.82 -4.52 8.49
N GLY A 405 36.81 -4.37 9.33
CA GLY A 405 36.88 -3.69 10.61
C GLY A 405 35.79 -2.62 10.77
N PHE A 406 36.13 -1.45 11.29
CA PHE A 406 35.15 -0.52 11.86
C PHE A 406 35.32 0.90 11.31
N GLY A 407 34.28 1.44 10.66
CA GLY A 407 34.21 2.85 10.26
C GLY A 407 35.24 3.27 9.21
N ASN A 408 35.76 2.33 8.40
CA ASN A 408 36.69 2.68 7.33
C ASN A 408 35.93 3.36 6.16
N ALA A 409 36.58 4.29 5.47
CA ALA A 409 36.05 5.01 4.31
C ALA A 409 36.98 4.84 3.10
N GLY A 410 36.47 4.27 2.00
CA GLY A 410 37.24 3.79 0.85
C GLY A 410 37.54 2.28 0.93
N ASP A 411 38.31 1.79 -0.04
CA ASP A 411 38.34 0.37 -0.40
C ASP A 411 39.53 -0.40 0.20
N PHE A 412 39.34 -1.70 0.45
CA PHE A 412 40.39 -2.63 0.91
C PHE A 412 41.09 -2.23 2.22
N ASN A 413 40.45 -1.44 3.08
CA ASN A 413 41.03 -1.03 4.36
C ASN A 413 40.84 -2.11 5.43
N VAL A 414 41.87 -2.37 6.24
CA VAL A 414 41.84 -3.34 7.34
C VAL A 414 42.14 -2.64 8.67
N GLY A 415 41.15 -2.59 9.56
CA GLY A 415 41.26 -2.00 10.89
C GLY A 415 40.17 -0.98 11.18
N PHE A 416 40.52 0.17 11.79
CA PHE A 416 39.54 1.11 12.34
C PHE A 416 39.73 2.51 11.78
N ALA A 417 38.65 3.16 11.33
CA ALA A 417 38.60 4.56 10.94
C ALA A 417 39.63 4.99 9.87
N ASN A 418 40.12 4.07 9.03
CA ASN A 418 41.03 4.43 7.94
C ASN A 418 40.25 5.11 6.80
N THR A 419 40.85 6.10 6.14
CA THR A 419 40.28 6.84 5.01
C THR A 419 41.21 6.75 3.80
N GLY A 420 40.70 6.32 2.65
CA GLY A 420 41.46 6.06 1.42
C GLY A 420 41.47 4.57 1.09
N SER A 421 42.59 4.02 0.58
CA SER A 421 42.61 2.62 0.07
C SER A 421 43.80 1.79 0.56
N ASN A 422 43.60 0.47 0.73
CA ASN A 422 44.66 -0.47 1.14
C ASN A 422 45.37 -0.12 2.47
N ASN A 423 44.73 0.63 3.38
CA ASN A 423 45.37 0.93 4.67
C ASN A 423 45.20 -0.22 5.67
N PHE A 424 46.23 -0.48 6.46
CA PHE A 424 46.20 -1.44 7.56
C PHE A 424 46.48 -0.72 8.90
N GLY A 425 45.54 -0.83 9.85
CA GLY A 425 45.68 -0.30 11.21
C GLY A 425 44.59 0.70 11.59
N LEU A 426 44.95 1.77 12.30
CA LEU A 426 43.99 2.69 12.92
C LEU A 426 44.15 4.11 12.35
N ALA A 427 43.04 4.76 11.97
CA ALA A 427 42.96 6.19 11.64
C ALA A 427 43.96 6.69 10.58
N ASN A 428 44.41 5.83 9.67
CA ASN A 428 45.30 6.25 8.59
C ASN A 428 44.51 6.95 7.47
N THR A 429 45.07 8.01 6.88
CA THR A 429 44.47 8.80 5.80
C THR A 429 45.39 8.81 4.58
N GLY A 430 44.90 8.34 3.43
CA GLY A 430 45.67 8.15 2.20
C GLY A 430 45.67 6.69 1.76
N SER A 431 46.72 6.22 1.09
CA SER A 431 46.75 4.90 0.46
C SER A 431 47.95 4.05 0.85
N ASN A 432 47.73 2.73 1.01
CA ASN A 432 48.77 1.74 1.27
C ASN A 432 49.60 1.99 2.56
N ASN A 433 49.00 2.61 3.58
CA ASN A 433 49.68 2.85 4.86
C ASN A 433 49.55 1.66 5.81
N PHE A 434 50.59 1.36 6.59
CA PHE A 434 50.58 0.36 7.67
C PHE A 434 50.93 1.02 9.01
N GLY A 435 49.95 1.26 9.87
CA GLY A 435 50.22 1.99 11.11
C GLY A 435 49.03 2.57 11.85
N ILE A 436 49.30 3.60 12.65
CA ILE A 436 48.30 4.29 13.47
C ILE A 436 48.40 5.80 13.21
N GLY A 437 47.37 6.42 12.65
CA GLY A 437 47.26 7.87 12.48
C GLY A 437 48.09 8.49 11.34
N LEU A 438 48.58 7.68 10.40
CA LEU A 438 49.42 8.17 9.28
C LEU A 438 48.61 9.04 8.32
N THR A 439 49.23 10.06 7.72
CA THR A 439 48.58 10.92 6.69
C THR A 439 49.49 11.07 5.48
N GLY A 440 49.05 10.59 4.31
CA GLY A 440 49.83 10.48 3.08
C GLY A 440 49.79 9.06 2.51
N ASP A 441 50.68 8.73 1.56
CA ASP A 441 50.69 7.42 0.91
C ASP A 441 51.95 6.59 1.23
N GLY A 442 51.79 5.26 1.33
CA GLY A 442 52.87 4.29 1.43
C GLY A 442 53.69 4.34 2.72
N GLN A 443 53.14 4.89 3.82
CA GLN A 443 53.88 5.05 5.08
C GLN A 443 53.76 3.83 5.98
N VAL A 444 54.79 3.62 6.82
CA VAL A 444 54.78 2.61 7.88
C VAL A 444 55.23 3.25 9.19
N GLY A 445 54.40 3.19 10.24
CA GLY A 445 54.74 3.76 11.56
C GLY A 445 53.57 4.37 12.34
N PHE A 446 53.83 5.47 13.05
CA PHE A 446 52.84 6.19 13.88
C PHE A 446 52.72 7.66 13.45
N GLY A 447 51.48 8.15 13.41
CA GLY A 447 51.07 9.49 13.02
C GLY A 447 51.63 10.58 13.92
N GLY A 448 51.96 11.73 13.33
CA GLY A 448 52.69 12.81 14.00
C GLY A 448 54.18 12.51 14.24
N LEU A 449 54.57 11.22 14.23
CA LEU A 449 55.96 10.78 14.21
C LEU A 449 56.41 10.37 12.80
N ASN A 450 55.64 10.62 11.75
CA ASN A 450 56.08 10.36 10.38
C ASN A 450 55.32 11.32 9.45
N SER A 451 56.03 12.10 8.63
CA SER A 451 55.43 13.13 7.78
C SER A 451 56.00 13.15 6.36
N GLY A 452 55.13 13.37 5.37
CA GLY A 452 55.47 13.26 3.94
C GLY A 452 54.98 11.93 3.35
N SER A 453 55.74 11.32 2.45
CA SER A 453 55.28 10.16 1.65
C SER A 453 56.29 9.01 1.60
N GLY A 454 55.82 7.76 1.61
CA GLY A 454 56.67 6.57 1.45
C GLY A 454 57.67 6.31 2.57
N ASN A 455 57.49 6.92 3.75
CA ASN A 455 58.44 6.81 4.86
C ASN A 455 58.15 5.60 5.78
N ILE A 456 59.19 4.88 6.18
CA ILE A 456 59.14 3.70 7.04
C ILE A 456 59.90 3.98 8.34
N GLY A 457 59.19 4.02 9.49
CA GLY A 457 59.78 4.18 10.82
C GLY A 457 59.18 5.33 11.63
N LEU A 458 60.01 6.05 12.40
CA LEU A 458 59.58 7.10 13.34
C LEU A 458 60.47 8.35 13.27
N PHE A 459 59.88 9.50 13.58
CA PHE A 459 60.42 10.85 13.46
C PHE A 459 60.98 11.23 12.07
N ASN A 460 60.53 10.57 11.00
CA ASN A 460 60.96 10.88 9.63
C ASN A 460 60.11 12.02 9.01
N SER A 461 60.72 12.83 8.14
CA SER A 461 60.12 13.94 7.41
C SER A 461 60.58 13.97 5.95
N GLY A 462 59.67 14.08 4.99
CA GLY A 462 59.96 14.13 3.55
C GLY A 462 59.55 12.86 2.80
N SER A 463 60.32 12.42 1.81
CA SER A 463 59.92 11.35 0.89
C SER A 463 60.83 10.12 0.90
N GLY A 464 60.27 8.92 1.09
CA GLY A 464 60.99 7.65 0.89
C GLY A 464 62.08 7.34 1.91
N ASN A 465 61.96 7.85 3.15
CA ASN A 465 62.96 7.66 4.20
C ASN A 465 62.71 6.39 5.01
N ILE A 466 63.76 5.64 5.35
CA ILE A 466 63.69 4.40 6.13
C ILE A 466 64.57 4.51 7.38
N GLY A 467 63.96 4.39 8.56
CA GLY A 467 64.67 4.39 9.85
C GLY A 467 64.12 5.44 10.82
N LEU A 468 65.00 6.18 11.50
CA LEU A 468 64.62 7.12 12.56
C LEU A 468 65.14 8.55 12.33
N PHE A 469 64.34 9.57 12.65
CA PHE A 469 64.78 10.99 12.65
C PHE A 469 65.34 11.53 11.31
N ASN A 470 65.00 10.91 10.17
CA ASN A 470 65.54 11.34 8.86
C ASN A 470 64.74 12.50 8.25
N SER A 471 65.41 13.39 7.51
CA SER A 471 64.80 14.54 6.83
C SER A 471 65.23 14.64 5.36
N GLY A 472 64.28 14.90 4.47
CA GLY A 472 64.52 15.02 3.02
C GLY A 472 64.07 13.80 2.24
N THR A 473 64.85 13.40 1.22
CA THR A 473 64.44 12.37 0.25
C THR A 473 65.39 11.18 0.24
N GLY A 474 64.84 9.96 0.38
CA GLY A 474 65.55 8.70 0.13
C GLY A 474 66.60 8.30 1.17
N ASN A 475 66.53 8.83 2.40
CA ASN A 475 67.52 8.52 3.44
C ASN A 475 67.29 7.11 4.04
N PHE A 476 68.38 6.44 4.42
CA PHE A 476 68.35 5.18 5.18
C PHE A 476 69.21 5.30 6.44
N GLY A 477 68.65 4.98 7.61
CA GLY A 477 69.39 4.97 8.89
C GLY A 477 68.80 5.91 9.95
N VAL A 478 69.66 6.59 10.70
CA VAL A 478 69.27 7.44 11.84
C VAL A 478 69.80 8.87 11.67
N GLY A 479 68.92 9.86 11.72
CA GLY A 479 69.29 11.28 11.80
C GLY A 479 69.85 11.90 10.52
N ASN A 480 69.70 11.26 9.36
CA ASN A 480 70.20 11.80 8.10
C ASN A 480 69.39 13.04 7.67
N SER A 481 70.04 14.02 7.03
CA SER A 481 69.38 15.17 6.41
C SER A 481 69.99 15.47 5.05
N ALA A 482 69.22 15.27 3.98
CA ALA A 482 69.67 15.49 2.60
C ALA A 482 69.11 16.80 2.03
N VAL A 483 69.99 17.75 1.72
CA VAL A 483 69.65 18.99 0.99
C VAL A 483 70.13 18.86 -0.45
N THR A 484 69.21 18.93 -1.42
CA THR A 484 69.56 19.01 -2.83
C THR A 484 70.01 20.43 -3.20
N THR A 485 71.32 20.64 -3.38
CA THR A 485 71.83 21.79 -4.16
C THR A 485 72.28 21.29 -5.54
N PRO A 486 71.85 21.92 -6.65
CA PRO A 486 72.28 21.52 -7.98
C PRO A 486 73.69 22.05 -8.24
N ALA A 487 74.70 21.19 -8.11
CA ALA A 487 76.07 21.51 -8.52
C ALA A 487 76.15 21.58 -10.05
N SER A 488 76.10 22.79 -10.61
CA SER A 488 76.33 23.04 -12.03
C SER A 488 77.79 22.79 -12.40
N VAL A 489 78.10 21.62 -12.97
CA VAL A 489 79.42 21.35 -13.58
C VAL A 489 79.46 21.97 -14.98
N THR A 490 79.84 23.25 -15.04
CA THR A 490 80.11 23.94 -16.31
C THR A 490 81.49 23.56 -16.83
N LEU A 491 81.54 22.62 -17.79
CA LEU A 491 82.73 22.30 -18.57
C LEU A 491 82.95 23.35 -19.69
N ALA A 492 83.82 24.33 -19.46
CA ALA A 492 84.32 25.22 -20.52
C ALA A 492 85.68 25.86 -20.16
N GLY A 493 86.71 25.64 -20.98
CA GLY A 493 87.98 26.37 -20.92
C GLY A 493 89.23 25.51 -21.18
N PRO A 494 89.93 25.64 -22.32
CA PRO A 494 91.13 24.87 -22.61
C PRO A 494 92.38 25.44 -21.92
N ILE A 495 93.32 24.55 -21.61
CA ILE A 495 94.62 24.87 -21.03
C ILE A 495 95.41 25.81 -21.97
N ARG A 496 95.84 26.97 -21.46
CA ARG A 496 96.99 27.72 -21.98
C ARG A 496 97.97 27.98 -20.85
N GLY A 497 99.24 27.74 -21.14
CA GLY A 497 100.24 27.44 -20.11
C GLY A 497 100.84 28.63 -19.40
N CYS A 498 101.51 28.32 -18.28
CA CYS A 498 102.52 29.16 -17.66
C CYS A 498 103.84 28.39 -17.69
N SER A 499 104.88 29.01 -18.23
CA SER A 499 106.28 28.58 -18.14
C SER A 499 107.02 29.44 -17.11
N THR A 500 108.33 29.19 -16.93
CA THR A 500 109.32 29.92 -16.09
C THR A 500 109.44 29.45 -14.63
N PRO A 501 110.59 29.69 -13.97
CA PRO A 501 111.96 29.44 -14.47
C PRO A 501 112.85 28.71 -13.42
N GLY A 502 113.93 28.06 -13.89
CA GLY A 502 114.92 27.40 -13.03
C GLY A 502 115.68 26.30 -13.76
#